data_AF-A0A401FIB3-F1
#
_entry.id   AF-A0A401FIB3-F1
#
_cell.length_a   1.000
_cell.length_b   1.000
_cell.length_c   1.000
_cell.angle_alpha   90.00
_cell.angle_beta   90.00
_cell.angle_gamma   90.00
#
_symmetry.space_group_name_H-M   'P 1'
#
loop_
_entity.id
_entity.type
_entity.pdbx_description
1 polymer ?
#
loop_
_entity_poly.entity_id
_entity_poly.type
_entity_poly.pdbx_seq_one_letter_code
_entity_poly.pdbx_strand_id
1 'polypeptide(L)'
;MKVKQVGKFLFDRQISLVWQMYLWTAIVVLALPAFLALVTGTIQDFSFSDQLTGTPIGLLVSGFVFVISMLTYTNFKLLIQNGISRMTFFKGQVISLALVTLIANTINMLFGWLTLPISDSDNFNIFSAMYQHTFSNQIVSGAINFVFSWLLLLAISLTGLAIGSLMSLFSKRVQRLIFIAVPVVLFVILIFSINTFKPSEQTASWVEDFVKYILGYTDSEGTVLVPWRLMVSMIIWSGIMTWFSKEMFARKQLKRE
;
A
#
# COMPACT_ATOMS: atom_id res chain seq x y z
N MET A 1 -12.62 27.51 1.59
CA MET A 1 -11.77 27.71 0.38
C MET A 1 -10.36 27.14 0.49
N LYS A 2 -9.57 27.47 1.53
CA LYS A 2 -8.14 27.07 1.61
C LYS A 2 -7.88 25.55 1.59
N VAL A 3 -8.69 24.72 2.28
CA VAL A 3 -8.53 23.25 2.28
C VAL A 3 -8.68 22.66 0.87
N LYS A 4 -9.66 23.14 0.09
CA LYS A 4 -9.92 22.64 -1.27
C LYS A 4 -8.75 22.94 -2.21
N GLN A 5 -8.18 24.14 -2.13
CA GLN A 5 -7.02 24.55 -2.93
C GLN A 5 -5.77 23.76 -2.56
N VAL A 6 -5.51 23.58 -1.25
CA VAL A 6 -4.40 22.76 -0.75
C VAL A 6 -4.56 21.30 -1.16
N GLY A 7 -5.77 20.74 -1.00
CA GLY A 7 -6.08 19.38 -1.42
C GLY A 7 -5.86 19.18 -2.92
N LYS A 8 -6.33 20.11 -3.76
CA LYS A 8 -6.09 20.08 -5.21
C LYS A 8 -4.60 20.12 -5.54
N PHE A 9 -3.83 21.02 -4.94
CA PHE A 9 -2.38 21.11 -5.16
C PHE A 9 -1.65 19.81 -4.79
N LEU A 10 -1.99 19.22 -3.65
CA LEU A 10 -1.41 17.94 -3.21
C LEU A 10 -1.82 16.80 -4.13
N PHE A 11 -3.08 16.78 -4.57
CA PHE A 11 -3.63 15.79 -5.48
C PHE A 11 -2.93 15.83 -6.83
N ASP A 12 -2.86 17.00 -7.46
CA ASP A 12 -2.24 17.19 -8.79
C ASP A 12 -0.77 16.71 -8.78
N ARG A 13 -0.05 16.97 -7.68
CA ARG A 13 1.33 16.51 -7.51
C ARG A 13 1.42 15.00 -7.28
N GLN A 14 0.56 14.42 -6.44
CA GLN A 14 0.59 13.00 -6.12
C GLN A 14 0.14 12.14 -7.31
N ILE A 15 -0.92 12.54 -8.02
CA ILE A 15 -1.43 11.80 -9.17
C ILE A 15 -0.44 11.81 -10.33
N SER A 16 0.30 12.92 -10.53
CA SER A 16 1.38 12.97 -11.52
C SER A 16 2.48 11.96 -11.21
N LEU A 17 2.88 11.83 -9.93
CA LEU A 17 3.87 10.83 -9.51
C LEU A 17 3.35 9.40 -9.70
N VAL A 18 2.08 9.14 -9.41
CA VAL A 18 1.45 7.83 -9.64
C VAL A 18 1.44 7.48 -11.14
N TRP A 19 1.13 8.43 -12.02
CA TRP A 19 1.20 8.21 -13.47
C TRP A 19 2.62 7.94 -13.97
N GLN A 20 3.59 8.70 -13.47
CA GLN A 20 5.00 8.44 -13.77
C GLN A 20 5.41 7.04 -13.32
N MET A 21 4.95 6.59 -12.14
CA MET A 21 5.21 5.22 -11.69
C MET A 21 4.60 4.16 -12.60
N TYR A 22 3.36 4.34 -13.07
CA TYR A 22 2.77 3.41 -14.04
C TYR A 22 3.57 3.35 -15.34
N LEU A 23 4.00 4.51 -15.86
CA LEU A 23 4.84 4.57 -17.06
C LEU A 23 6.18 3.87 -16.85
N TRP A 24 6.87 4.14 -15.73
CA TRP A 24 8.12 3.48 -15.40
C TRP A 24 7.94 1.98 -15.18
N THR A 25 6.85 1.56 -14.56
CA THR A 25 6.54 0.14 -14.36
C THR A 25 6.35 -0.54 -15.73
N ALA A 26 5.58 0.06 -16.64
CA ALA A 26 5.42 -0.48 -17.99
C ALA A 26 6.76 -0.56 -18.74
N ILE A 27 7.60 0.47 -18.66
CA ILE A 27 8.93 0.46 -19.28
C ILE A 27 9.81 -0.63 -18.67
N VAL A 28 9.91 -0.72 -17.35
CA VAL A 28 10.77 -1.70 -16.69
C VAL A 28 10.28 -3.12 -16.92
N VAL A 29 8.98 -3.38 -16.83
CA VAL A 29 8.39 -4.71 -17.01
C VAL A 29 8.51 -5.20 -18.45
N LEU A 30 8.41 -4.31 -19.44
CA LEU A 30 8.42 -4.70 -20.84
C LEU A 30 9.82 -4.60 -21.47
N ALA A 31 10.49 -3.46 -21.28
CA ALA A 31 11.75 -3.18 -21.95
C ALA A 31 12.94 -3.90 -21.30
N LEU A 32 12.97 -4.04 -19.96
CA LEU A 32 14.11 -4.67 -19.29
C LEU A 32 14.19 -6.17 -19.62
N PRO A 33 13.13 -6.99 -19.49
CA PRO A 33 13.20 -8.40 -19.85
C PRO A 33 13.45 -8.60 -21.34
N ALA A 34 12.87 -7.76 -22.22
CA ALA A 34 13.15 -7.82 -23.66
C ALA A 34 14.63 -7.51 -23.98
N PHE A 35 15.21 -6.50 -23.32
CA PHE A 35 16.62 -6.18 -23.46
C PHE A 35 17.52 -7.31 -22.93
N LEU A 36 17.19 -7.88 -21.77
CA LEU A 36 17.92 -9.01 -21.21
C LEU A 36 17.85 -10.23 -22.14
N ALA A 37 16.67 -10.57 -22.66
CA ALA A 37 16.48 -11.68 -23.60
C ALA A 37 17.25 -11.47 -24.91
N LEU A 38 17.37 -10.22 -25.38
CA LEU A 38 18.19 -9.87 -26.54
C LEU A 38 19.69 -10.07 -26.25
N VAL A 39 20.16 -9.66 -25.08
CA VAL A 39 21.57 -9.80 -24.67
C VAL A 39 21.94 -11.27 -24.40
N THR A 40 21.03 -12.07 -23.84
CA THR A 40 21.25 -13.49 -23.53
C THR A 40 20.97 -14.42 -24.72
N GLY A 41 20.41 -13.90 -25.82
CA GLY A 41 20.06 -14.69 -27.00
C GLY A 41 18.79 -15.55 -26.84
N THR A 42 18.02 -15.36 -25.76
CA THR A 42 16.80 -16.13 -25.43
C THR A 42 15.52 -15.42 -25.86
N ILE A 43 15.57 -14.66 -26.96
CA ILE A 43 14.43 -13.84 -27.40
C ILE A 43 13.21 -14.67 -27.82
N GLN A 44 13.42 -15.94 -28.18
CA GLN A 44 12.36 -16.89 -28.51
C GLN A 44 11.52 -17.28 -27.29
N ASP A 45 12.10 -17.21 -26.09
CA ASP A 45 11.43 -17.50 -24.82
C ASP A 45 10.73 -16.25 -24.24
N PHE A 46 10.86 -15.10 -24.89
CA PHE A 46 10.20 -13.88 -24.43
C PHE A 46 8.71 -13.90 -24.80
N SER A 47 7.87 -14.04 -23.79
CA SER A 47 6.42 -13.93 -23.91
C SER A 47 5.91 -12.63 -23.30
N PHE A 48 5.25 -11.80 -24.11
CA PHE A 48 4.65 -10.54 -23.67
C PHE A 48 3.48 -10.75 -22.71
N SER A 49 2.66 -11.80 -22.95
CA SER A 49 1.56 -12.15 -22.05
C SER A 49 2.08 -12.46 -20.66
N ASP A 50 3.17 -13.21 -20.57
CA ASP A 50 3.72 -13.69 -19.30
C ASP A 50 4.31 -12.54 -18.49
N GLN A 51 4.91 -11.54 -19.15
CA GLN A 51 5.36 -10.33 -18.46
C GLN A 51 4.19 -9.51 -17.92
N LEU A 52 3.07 -9.41 -18.65
CA LEU A 52 1.90 -8.67 -18.21
C LEU A 52 1.16 -9.36 -17.06
N THR A 53 0.95 -10.68 -17.14
CA THR A 53 0.20 -11.44 -16.13
C THR A 53 1.06 -11.75 -14.90
N GLY A 54 2.36 -11.95 -15.07
CA GLY A 54 3.31 -12.24 -14.00
C GLY A 54 3.70 -11.03 -13.15
N THR A 55 3.37 -9.80 -13.56
CA THR A 55 3.76 -8.59 -12.82
C THR A 55 2.77 -8.28 -11.70
N PRO A 56 3.22 -8.23 -10.42
CA PRO A 56 2.36 -7.89 -9.28
C PRO A 56 2.15 -6.38 -9.19
N ILE A 57 1.46 -5.77 -10.16
CA ILE A 57 1.23 -4.31 -10.24
C ILE A 57 0.62 -3.76 -8.95
N GLY A 58 -0.37 -4.46 -8.37
CA GLY A 58 -0.99 -4.05 -7.12
C GLY A 58 0.01 -3.88 -5.96
N LEU A 59 1.02 -4.75 -5.87
CA LEU A 59 2.08 -4.67 -4.86
C LEU A 59 2.99 -3.48 -5.13
N LEU A 60 3.42 -3.29 -6.39
CA LEU A 60 4.28 -2.17 -6.80
C LEU A 60 3.61 -0.82 -6.51
N VAL A 61 2.34 -0.68 -6.89
CA VAL A 61 1.54 0.52 -6.65
C VAL A 61 1.39 0.76 -5.15
N SER A 62 1.12 -0.28 -4.36
CA SER A 62 1.00 -0.18 -2.90
C SER A 62 2.30 0.31 -2.26
N GLY A 63 3.45 -0.26 -2.66
CA GLY A 63 4.77 0.16 -2.20
C GLY A 63 5.10 1.59 -2.60
N PHE A 64 4.79 1.99 -3.83
CA PHE A 64 5.02 3.35 -4.30
C PHE A 64 4.15 4.38 -3.56
N VAL A 65 2.85 4.11 -3.45
CA VAL A 65 1.90 4.98 -2.74
C VAL A 65 2.30 5.12 -1.26
N PHE A 66 2.78 4.05 -0.63
CA PHE A 66 3.35 4.10 0.71
C PHE A 66 4.52 5.10 0.79
N VAL A 67 5.50 5.00 -0.11
CA VAL A 67 6.68 5.88 -0.12
C VAL A 67 6.31 7.34 -0.35
N ILE A 68 5.47 7.66 -1.35
CA ILE A 68 5.07 9.06 -1.59
C ILE A 68 4.27 9.63 -0.42
N SER A 69 3.47 8.79 0.27
CA SER A 69 2.71 9.19 1.45
C SER A 69 3.63 9.48 2.64
N MET A 70 4.79 8.83 2.69
CA MET A 70 5.83 9.09 3.67
C MET A 70 6.54 10.44 3.44
N LEU A 71 6.75 10.82 2.17
CA LEU A 71 7.52 11.99 1.76
C LEU A 71 6.72 13.32 1.80
N THR A 72 6.07 13.63 2.93
CA THR A 72 5.20 14.83 3.04
C THR A 72 5.89 16.12 3.45
N TYR A 73 7.15 16.06 3.92
CA TYR A 73 7.81 17.20 4.54
C TYR A 73 8.02 18.39 3.60
N THR A 74 8.40 18.15 2.34
CA THR A 74 8.65 19.23 1.37
C THR A 74 7.38 20.03 1.06
N ASN A 75 6.27 19.35 0.80
CA ASN A 75 4.98 20.00 0.56
C ASN A 75 4.49 20.72 1.82
N PHE A 76 4.73 20.13 2.99
CA PHE A 76 4.41 20.77 4.27
C PHE A 76 5.19 22.08 4.45
N LYS A 77 6.52 22.08 4.26
CA LYS A 77 7.37 23.28 4.39
C LYS A 77 6.87 24.42 3.49
N LEU A 78 6.64 24.13 2.20
CA LEU A 78 6.17 25.11 1.22
C LEU A 78 4.83 25.72 1.61
N LEU A 79 3.85 24.89 2.00
CA LEU A 79 2.50 25.39 2.30
C LEU A 79 2.43 26.15 3.62
N ILE A 80 3.18 25.73 4.65
CA ILE A 80 3.26 26.48 5.91
C ILE A 80 3.94 27.84 5.69
N GLN A 81 4.99 27.91 4.87
CA GLN A 81 5.64 29.18 4.52
C GLN A 81 4.68 30.15 3.81
N ASN A 82 3.73 29.63 3.02
CA ASN A 82 2.66 30.40 2.38
C ASN A 82 1.46 30.69 3.30
N GLY A 83 1.60 30.54 4.63
CA GLY A 83 0.57 30.91 5.60
C GLY A 83 -0.61 29.92 5.72
N ILE A 84 -0.46 28.68 5.22
CA ILE A 84 -1.46 27.63 5.43
C ILE A 84 -1.30 27.05 6.84
N SER A 85 -2.41 26.80 7.54
CA SER A 85 -2.35 26.16 8.86
C SER A 85 -2.05 24.65 8.76
N ARG A 86 -1.39 24.09 9.77
CA ARG A 86 -1.02 22.66 9.84
C ARG A 86 -2.24 21.74 9.70
N MET A 87 -3.36 22.11 10.32
CA MET A 87 -4.61 21.34 10.24
C MET A 87 -5.25 21.39 8.85
N THR A 88 -5.13 22.53 8.15
CA THR A 88 -5.59 22.66 6.76
C THR A 88 -4.77 21.77 5.84
N PHE A 89 -3.44 21.76 6.01
CA PHE A 89 -2.54 20.86 5.30
C PHE A 89 -2.91 19.40 5.55
N PHE A 90 -3.06 19.00 6.82
CA PHE A 90 -3.35 17.62 7.19
C PHE A 90 -4.66 17.13 6.56
N LYS A 91 -5.76 17.90 6.70
CA LYS A 91 -7.04 17.55 6.08
C LYS A 91 -6.93 17.42 4.55
N GLY A 92 -6.24 18.36 3.91
CA GLY A 92 -5.99 18.32 2.46
C GLY A 92 -5.18 17.08 2.05
N GLN A 93 -4.17 16.71 2.83
CA GLN A 93 -3.33 15.53 2.59
C GLN A 93 -4.13 14.23 2.71
N VAL A 94 -4.95 14.06 3.75
CA VAL A 94 -5.76 12.83 3.92
C VAL A 94 -6.79 12.69 2.79
N ILE A 95 -7.49 13.78 2.44
CA ILE A 95 -8.47 13.77 1.34
C ILE A 95 -7.77 13.47 0.00
N SER A 96 -6.63 14.11 -0.26
CA SER A 96 -5.82 13.87 -1.46
C SER A 96 -5.41 12.40 -1.56
N LEU A 97 -4.88 11.81 -0.47
CA LEU A 97 -4.49 10.41 -0.45
C LEU A 97 -5.68 9.49 -0.72
N ALA A 98 -6.83 9.73 -0.10
CA ALA A 98 -8.03 8.93 -0.33
C ALA A 98 -8.49 8.94 -1.80
N LEU A 99 -8.40 10.09 -2.48
CA LEU A 99 -8.72 10.21 -3.90
C LEU A 99 -7.66 9.56 -4.80
N VAL A 100 -6.37 9.75 -4.48
CA VAL A 100 -5.26 9.15 -5.24
C VAL A 100 -5.31 7.62 -5.13
N THR A 101 -5.53 7.07 -3.95
CA THR A 101 -5.66 5.62 -3.75
C THR A 101 -6.90 5.07 -4.43
N LEU A 102 -8.00 5.82 -4.46
CA LEU A 102 -9.21 5.42 -5.19
C LEU A 102 -8.93 5.30 -6.69
N ILE A 103 -8.31 6.31 -7.30
CA ILE A 103 -7.97 6.29 -8.73
C ILE A 103 -6.96 5.19 -9.04
N ALA A 104 -5.91 5.05 -8.22
CA ALA A 104 -4.91 4.00 -8.38
C ALA A 104 -5.53 2.60 -8.28
N ASN A 105 -6.46 2.38 -7.34
CA ASN A 105 -7.19 1.13 -7.21
C ASN A 105 -8.07 0.84 -8.44
N THR A 106 -8.76 1.86 -8.97
CA THR A 106 -9.55 1.71 -10.20
C THR A 106 -8.68 1.26 -11.37
N ILE A 107 -7.50 1.86 -11.55
CA ILE A 107 -6.56 1.47 -12.59
C ILE A 107 -6.10 0.02 -12.39
N ASN A 108 -5.75 -0.37 -11.15
CA ASN A 108 -5.33 -1.73 -10.83
C ASN A 108 -6.42 -2.77 -11.09
N MET A 109 -7.67 -2.46 -10.75
CA MET A 109 -8.83 -3.31 -11.04
C MET A 109 -9.04 -3.48 -12.53
N LEU A 110 -8.99 -2.38 -13.30
CA LEU A 110 -9.10 -2.44 -14.76
C LEU A 110 -7.97 -3.27 -15.37
N PHE A 111 -6.73 -3.08 -14.93
CA PHE A 111 -5.60 -3.87 -15.40
C PHE A 111 -5.76 -5.36 -15.08
N GLY A 112 -6.20 -5.68 -13.85
CA GLY A 112 -6.49 -7.06 -13.44
C GLY A 112 -7.55 -7.72 -14.32
N TRP A 113 -8.67 -7.03 -14.55
CA TRP A 113 -9.73 -7.56 -15.42
C TRP A 113 -9.31 -7.70 -16.89
N LEU A 114 -8.42 -6.83 -17.38
CA LEU A 114 -7.87 -6.95 -18.74
C LEU A 114 -6.86 -8.10 -18.89
N THR A 115 -6.21 -8.50 -17.80
CA THR A 115 -5.21 -9.59 -17.80
C THR A 115 -5.81 -10.96 -17.53
N LEU A 116 -6.99 -11.03 -16.89
CA LEU A 116 -7.71 -12.29 -16.63
C LEU A 116 -7.87 -13.20 -17.86
N PRO A 117 -8.33 -12.73 -19.05
CA PRO A 117 -8.54 -13.61 -20.20
C PRO A 117 -7.26 -14.23 -20.78
N ILE A 118 -6.10 -13.69 -20.40
CA ILE A 118 -4.77 -14.07 -20.91
C ILE A 118 -3.98 -14.82 -19.81
N SER A 119 -4.48 -14.82 -18.58
CA SER A 119 -3.85 -15.44 -17.42
C SER A 119 -4.48 -16.80 -17.18
N ASP A 120 -3.64 -17.83 -16.96
CA ASP A 120 -4.10 -19.14 -16.47
C ASP A 120 -4.56 -19.10 -15.00
N SER A 121 -4.37 -17.95 -14.34
CA SER A 121 -4.76 -17.69 -12.95
C SER A 121 -5.95 -16.75 -12.88
N ASP A 122 -6.99 -17.17 -12.15
CA ASP A 122 -8.11 -16.32 -11.72
C ASP A 122 -7.70 -15.28 -10.66
N ASN A 123 -6.46 -15.38 -10.16
CA ASN A 123 -5.93 -14.56 -9.09
C ASN A 123 -5.05 -13.43 -9.62
N PHE A 124 -5.50 -12.19 -9.46
CA PHE A 124 -4.73 -10.98 -9.81
C PHE A 124 -4.56 -10.02 -8.63
N ASN A 125 -5.24 -10.27 -7.50
CA ASN A 125 -5.01 -9.55 -6.27
C ASN A 125 -5.27 -10.40 -5.02
N ILE A 126 -4.96 -9.84 -3.84
CA ILE A 126 -5.12 -10.54 -2.55
C ILE A 126 -6.58 -10.97 -2.33
N PHE A 127 -7.54 -10.18 -2.80
CA PHE A 127 -8.94 -10.52 -2.62
C PHE A 127 -9.34 -11.76 -3.42
N SER A 128 -8.99 -11.83 -4.71
CA SER A 128 -9.33 -13.00 -5.52
C SER A 128 -8.58 -14.24 -5.05
N ALA A 129 -7.31 -14.08 -4.64
CA ALA A 129 -6.51 -15.17 -4.09
C ALA A 129 -7.09 -15.79 -2.81
N MET A 130 -7.73 -14.99 -1.94
CA MET A 130 -8.16 -15.46 -0.60
C MET A 130 -9.67 -15.56 -0.41
N TYR A 131 -10.47 -14.79 -1.15
CA TYR A 131 -11.91 -14.60 -0.87
C TYR A 131 -12.80 -14.75 -2.12
N GLN A 132 -12.28 -15.19 -3.26
CA GLN A 132 -13.10 -15.29 -4.50
C GLN A 132 -14.33 -16.18 -4.34
N HIS A 133 -14.25 -17.23 -3.53
CA HIS A 133 -15.33 -18.20 -3.32
C HIS A 133 -16.33 -17.79 -2.23
N THR A 134 -16.11 -16.67 -1.53
CA THR A 134 -16.98 -16.25 -0.43
C THR A 134 -18.35 -15.79 -0.92
N PHE A 135 -18.46 -15.30 -2.16
CA PHE A 135 -19.71 -14.79 -2.73
C PHE A 135 -20.08 -15.55 -4.01
N SER A 136 -21.30 -16.07 -4.07
CA SER A 136 -21.85 -16.74 -5.26
C SER A 136 -22.18 -15.78 -6.41
N ASN A 137 -22.45 -14.51 -6.09
CA ASN A 137 -22.76 -13.48 -7.09
C ASN A 137 -21.49 -12.72 -7.52
N GLN A 138 -21.12 -12.84 -8.80
CA GLN A 138 -19.93 -12.20 -9.38
C GLN A 138 -19.93 -10.67 -9.27
N ILE A 139 -21.08 -10.02 -9.41
CA ILE A 139 -21.19 -8.55 -9.30
C ILE A 139 -20.91 -8.11 -7.86
N VAL A 140 -21.48 -8.82 -6.89
CA VAL A 140 -21.24 -8.55 -5.46
C VAL A 140 -19.78 -8.82 -5.11
N SER A 141 -19.22 -9.93 -5.58
CA SER A 141 -17.80 -10.25 -5.39
C SER A 141 -16.88 -9.17 -5.96
N GLY A 142 -17.16 -8.69 -7.19
CA GLY A 142 -16.41 -7.61 -7.82
C GLY A 142 -16.50 -6.27 -7.06
N ALA A 143 -17.68 -5.89 -6.58
CA ALA A 143 -17.87 -4.69 -5.78
C ALA A 143 -17.11 -4.76 -4.44
N ILE A 144 -17.18 -5.90 -3.76
CA ILE A 144 -16.47 -6.11 -2.49
C ILE A 144 -14.96 -6.16 -2.72
N ASN A 145 -14.49 -6.81 -3.79
CA ASN A 145 -13.09 -6.79 -4.19
C ASN A 145 -12.58 -5.35 -4.38
N PHE A 146 -13.33 -4.52 -5.09
CA PHE A 146 -12.98 -3.13 -5.31
C PHE A 146 -12.82 -2.37 -3.99
N VAL A 147 -13.81 -2.48 -3.09
CA VAL A 147 -13.78 -1.79 -1.78
C VAL A 147 -12.66 -2.33 -0.90
N PHE A 148 -12.47 -3.65 -0.87
CA PHE A 148 -11.39 -4.30 -0.12
C PHE A 148 -10.02 -3.81 -0.57
N SER A 149 -9.76 -3.85 -1.87
CA SER A 149 -8.47 -3.46 -2.45
C SER A 149 -8.19 -1.96 -2.25
N TRP A 150 -9.22 -1.12 -2.37
CA TRP A 150 -9.11 0.30 -2.06
C TRP A 150 -8.82 0.56 -0.59
N LEU A 151 -9.52 -0.11 0.34
CA LEU A 151 -9.27 0.02 1.78
C LEU A 151 -7.87 -0.44 2.15
N LEU A 152 -7.37 -1.52 1.56
CA LEU A 152 -6.01 -1.99 1.78
C LEU A 152 -4.99 -0.95 1.33
N LEU A 153 -5.13 -0.42 0.11
CA LEU A 153 -4.25 0.61 -0.43
C LEU A 153 -4.31 1.91 0.40
N LEU A 154 -5.50 2.28 0.87
CA LEU A 154 -5.71 3.42 1.76
C LEU A 154 -5.01 3.20 3.11
N ALA A 155 -5.20 2.05 3.74
CA ALA A 155 -4.56 1.70 5.01
C ALA A 155 -3.03 1.74 4.91
N ILE A 156 -2.47 1.20 3.82
CA ILE A 156 -1.03 1.27 3.51
C ILE A 156 -0.58 2.72 3.34
N SER A 157 -1.30 3.54 2.56
CA SER A 157 -0.97 4.94 2.34
C SER A 157 -0.98 5.76 3.64
N LEU A 158 -1.96 5.53 4.52
CA LEU A 158 -2.08 6.19 5.82
C LEU A 158 -1.01 5.74 6.80
N THR A 159 -0.58 4.47 6.70
CA THR A 159 0.59 3.98 7.43
C THR A 159 1.86 4.70 6.97
N GLY A 160 2.05 4.86 5.66
CA GLY A 160 3.13 5.67 5.09
C GLY A 160 3.11 7.11 5.60
N LEU A 161 1.93 7.73 5.62
CA LEU A 161 1.73 9.08 6.17
C LEU A 161 2.09 9.16 7.66
N ALA A 162 1.66 8.18 8.46
CA ALA A 162 1.95 8.10 9.88
C ALA A 162 3.45 8.00 10.14
N ILE A 163 4.13 7.07 9.47
CA ILE A 163 5.59 6.92 9.60
C ILE A 163 6.29 8.19 9.09
N GLY A 164 5.87 8.77 7.96
CA GLY A 164 6.41 10.03 7.45
C GLY A 164 6.23 11.20 8.43
N SER A 165 5.09 11.26 9.10
CA SER A 165 4.80 12.27 10.12
C SER A 165 5.68 12.10 11.36
N LEU A 166 5.88 10.86 11.82
CA LEU A 166 6.80 10.53 12.92
C LEU A 166 8.25 10.87 12.55
N MET A 167 8.69 10.39 11.39
CA MET A 167 10.05 10.58 10.89
C MET A 167 10.41 12.04 10.78
N SER A 168 9.46 12.89 10.40
CA SER A 168 9.68 14.32 10.30
C SER A 168 10.13 15.00 11.60
N LEU A 169 9.87 14.42 12.76
CA LEU A 169 10.28 14.97 14.06
C LEU A 169 11.79 14.79 14.31
N PHE A 170 12.41 13.80 13.67
CA PHE A 170 13.82 13.49 13.83
C PHE A 170 14.72 14.27 12.87
N SER A 171 15.99 14.48 13.22
CA SER A 171 16.98 15.10 12.31
C SER A 171 17.23 14.20 11.09
N LYS A 172 17.72 14.76 9.97
CA LYS A 172 18.00 13.98 8.74
C LYS A 172 18.97 12.80 8.99
N ARG A 173 19.91 12.97 9.92
CA ARG A 173 20.87 11.93 10.33
C ARG A 173 20.16 10.77 11.03
N VAL A 174 19.30 11.08 12.00
CA VAL A 174 18.54 10.07 12.74
C VAL A 174 17.52 9.37 11.83
N GLN A 175 16.87 10.11 10.92
CA GLN A 175 15.99 9.51 9.91
C GLN A 175 16.72 8.44 9.08
N ARG A 176 17.91 8.77 8.55
CA ARG A 176 18.72 7.81 7.79
C ARG A 176 19.08 6.58 8.62
N LEU A 177 19.43 6.77 9.89
CA LEU A 177 19.74 5.69 10.82
C LEU A 177 18.53 4.77 11.02
N ILE A 178 17.34 5.33 11.25
CA ILE A 178 16.09 4.56 11.41
C ILE A 178 15.77 3.78 10.13
N PHE A 179 15.91 4.39 8.95
CA PHE A 179 15.65 3.71 7.67
C PHE A 179 16.57 2.51 7.41
N ILE A 180 17.78 2.50 7.98
CA ILE A 180 18.71 1.37 7.84
C ILE A 180 18.49 0.36 8.97
N ALA A 181 18.39 0.83 10.22
CA ALA A 181 18.32 -0.04 11.39
C ALA A 181 16.98 -0.79 11.48
N VAL A 182 15.85 -0.13 11.18
CA VAL A 182 14.52 -0.74 11.33
C VAL A 182 14.34 -1.96 10.42
N PRO A 183 14.64 -1.92 9.11
CA PRO A 183 14.57 -3.10 8.26
C PRO A 183 15.48 -4.23 8.73
N VAL A 184 16.71 -3.93 9.17
CA VAL A 184 17.65 -4.94 9.67
C VAL A 184 17.11 -5.61 10.94
N VAL A 185 16.62 -4.83 11.90
CA VAL A 185 16.05 -5.37 13.14
C VAL A 185 14.79 -6.18 12.84
N LEU A 186 13.90 -5.69 11.98
CA LEU A 186 12.71 -6.43 11.53
C LEU A 186 13.09 -7.75 10.87
N PHE A 187 14.09 -7.74 9.98
CA PHE A 187 14.55 -8.94 9.30
C PHE A 187 15.13 -9.97 10.27
N VAL A 188 15.94 -9.52 11.25
CA VAL A 188 16.48 -10.39 12.31
C VAL A 188 15.37 -10.97 13.18
N ILE A 189 14.40 -10.15 13.61
CA ILE A 189 13.24 -10.62 14.38
C ILE A 189 12.43 -11.63 13.57
N LEU A 190 12.25 -11.41 12.26
CA LEU A 190 11.47 -12.26 11.38
C LEU A 190 12.15 -13.62 11.18
N ILE A 191 13.47 -13.65 10.93
CA ILE A 191 14.25 -14.89 10.89
C ILE A 191 14.20 -15.62 12.24
N PHE A 192 14.39 -14.89 13.34
CA PHE A 192 14.34 -15.47 14.67
C PHE A 192 12.97 -16.07 14.98
N SER A 193 11.91 -15.38 14.57
CA SER A 193 10.53 -15.86 14.65
C SER A 193 10.35 -17.14 13.85
N ILE A 194 10.70 -17.15 12.56
CA ILE A 194 10.57 -18.35 11.71
C ILE A 194 11.34 -19.54 12.30
N ASN A 195 12.54 -19.31 12.83
CA ASN A 195 13.39 -20.38 13.36
C ASN A 195 12.95 -20.87 14.75
N THR A 196 12.30 -20.02 15.54
CA THR A 196 11.82 -20.34 16.90
C THR A 196 10.40 -20.90 16.87
N PHE A 197 9.55 -20.43 15.97
CA PHE A 197 8.20 -20.95 15.72
C PHE A 197 8.23 -22.21 14.84
N LYS A 198 9.07 -23.19 15.19
CA LYS A 198 8.74 -24.59 14.87
C LYS A 198 7.46 -24.93 15.65
N PRO A 199 6.54 -25.74 15.10
CA PRO A 199 5.28 -26.07 15.74
C PRO A 199 5.58 -26.80 17.05
N SER A 200 5.67 -26.03 18.12
CA SER A 200 5.75 -26.47 19.50
C SER A 200 4.59 -25.77 20.18
N GLU A 201 3.95 -26.47 21.11
CA GLU A 201 2.68 -26.13 21.79
C GLU A 201 2.69 -24.79 22.57
N GLN A 202 3.72 -23.95 22.39
CA GLN A 202 3.98 -22.70 23.09
C GLN A 202 3.88 -21.46 22.19
N THR A 203 3.25 -21.52 21.02
CA THR A 203 2.70 -20.30 20.43
C THR A 203 1.68 -19.74 21.41
N ALA A 204 1.77 -18.46 21.74
CA ALA A 204 0.73 -17.81 22.52
C ALA A 204 -0.56 -17.88 21.69
N SER A 205 -1.43 -18.85 22.00
CA SER A 205 -2.60 -19.23 21.19
C SER A 205 -3.44 -18.03 20.78
N TRP A 206 -3.55 -17.05 21.68
CA TRP A 206 -4.28 -15.82 21.44
C TRP A 206 -3.77 -14.99 20.24
N VAL A 207 -2.47 -14.99 19.93
CA VAL A 207 -1.91 -14.23 18.78
C VAL A 207 -2.33 -14.91 17.48
N GLU A 208 -2.21 -16.23 17.42
CA GLU A 208 -2.62 -17.03 16.28
C GLU A 208 -4.13 -16.91 16.05
N ASP A 209 -4.93 -17.04 17.11
CA ASP A 209 -6.38 -16.89 17.07
C ASP A 209 -6.79 -15.48 16.62
N PHE A 210 -6.07 -14.45 17.08
CA PHE A 210 -6.30 -13.07 16.68
C PHE A 210 -5.96 -12.83 15.19
N VAL A 211 -4.84 -13.36 14.70
CA VAL A 211 -4.47 -13.27 13.29
C VAL A 211 -5.47 -14.02 12.41
N LYS A 212 -5.86 -15.24 12.80
CA LYS A 212 -6.92 -16.02 12.13
C LYS A 212 -8.24 -15.26 12.11
N TYR A 213 -8.61 -14.62 13.22
CA TYR A 213 -9.81 -13.80 13.31
C TYR A 213 -9.75 -12.61 12.34
N ILE A 214 -8.64 -11.87 12.31
CA ILE A 214 -8.44 -10.74 11.38
C ILE A 214 -8.51 -11.19 9.93
N LEU A 215 -7.84 -12.30 9.59
CA LEU A 215 -7.83 -12.86 8.24
C LEU A 215 -9.16 -13.49 7.83
N GLY A 216 -10.12 -13.63 8.75
CA GLY A 216 -11.47 -14.06 8.40
C GLY A 216 -11.75 -15.54 8.53
N TYR A 217 -10.90 -16.32 9.20
CA TYR A 217 -11.11 -17.76 9.41
C TYR A 217 -12.38 -18.01 10.25
N THR A 218 -13.32 -18.82 9.74
CA THR A 218 -14.56 -19.16 10.46
C THR A 218 -14.49 -20.44 11.29
N ASP A 219 -13.72 -21.43 10.84
CA ASP A 219 -13.53 -22.72 11.53
C ASP A 219 -12.05 -22.96 11.80
N SER A 220 -11.75 -23.83 12.78
CA SER A 220 -10.38 -24.24 13.14
C SER A 220 -9.60 -24.87 11.98
N GLU A 221 -10.31 -25.37 10.94
CA GLU A 221 -9.74 -25.96 9.73
C GLU A 221 -9.51 -24.95 8.59
N GLY A 222 -10.05 -23.73 8.69
CA GLY A 222 -9.75 -22.63 7.75
C GLY A 222 -10.36 -22.73 6.35
N THR A 223 -11.45 -23.47 6.20
CA THR A 223 -12.06 -23.80 4.91
C THR A 223 -12.83 -22.64 4.26
N VAL A 224 -13.30 -21.66 5.06
CA VAL A 224 -14.02 -20.48 4.54
C VAL A 224 -13.44 -19.22 5.16
N LEU A 225 -12.97 -18.31 4.29
CA LEU A 225 -12.47 -16.99 4.66
C LEU A 225 -13.54 -15.94 4.40
N VAL A 226 -13.74 -15.04 5.36
CA VAL A 226 -14.73 -13.97 5.25
C VAL A 226 -14.06 -12.60 5.26
N PRO A 227 -14.15 -11.81 4.16
CA PRO A 227 -13.35 -10.60 3.99
C PRO A 227 -13.78 -9.45 4.90
N TRP A 228 -15.02 -9.44 5.42
CA TRP A 228 -15.51 -8.32 6.22
C TRP A 228 -14.68 -8.09 7.48
N ARG A 229 -14.14 -9.15 8.11
CA ARG A 229 -13.34 -9.04 9.34
C ARG A 229 -12.06 -8.24 9.07
N LEU A 230 -11.38 -8.59 7.99
CA LEU A 230 -10.18 -7.87 7.56
C LEU A 230 -10.52 -6.43 7.15
N MET A 231 -11.62 -6.20 6.42
CA MET A 231 -12.04 -4.84 6.04
C MET A 231 -12.32 -3.95 7.27
N VAL A 232 -13.00 -4.48 8.29
CA VAL A 232 -13.24 -3.76 9.55
C VAL A 232 -11.91 -3.43 10.23
N SER A 233 -10.98 -4.38 10.29
CA SER A 233 -9.65 -4.13 10.85
C SER A 233 -8.87 -3.05 10.09
N MET A 234 -8.97 -3.02 8.74
CA MET A 234 -8.35 -1.99 7.90
C MET A 234 -8.95 -0.60 8.16
N ILE A 235 -10.26 -0.51 8.38
CA ILE A 235 -10.95 0.75 8.72
C ILE A 235 -10.47 1.25 10.09
N ILE A 236 -10.46 0.37 11.10
CA ILE A 236 -9.98 0.70 12.45
C ILE A 236 -8.52 1.17 12.39
N TRP A 237 -7.66 0.41 11.70
CA TRP A 237 -6.25 0.75 11.50
C TRP A 237 -6.07 2.10 10.81
N SER A 238 -6.83 2.35 9.74
CA SER A 238 -6.82 3.63 9.02
C SER A 238 -7.22 4.80 9.92
N GLY A 239 -8.20 4.59 10.80
CA GLY A 239 -8.62 5.57 11.81
C GLY A 239 -7.50 5.87 12.81
N ILE A 240 -6.87 4.82 13.35
CA ILE A 240 -5.73 4.94 14.28
C ILE A 240 -4.57 5.69 13.62
N MET A 241 -4.18 5.31 12.40
CA MET A 241 -3.07 5.93 11.67
C MET A 241 -3.35 7.39 11.31
N THR A 242 -4.60 7.72 10.97
CA THR A 242 -5.03 9.10 10.75
C THR A 242 -4.94 9.92 12.02
N TRP A 243 -5.44 9.39 13.15
CA TRP A 243 -5.37 10.06 14.45
C TRP A 243 -3.92 10.26 14.89
N PHE A 244 -3.09 9.22 14.82
CA PHE A 244 -1.66 9.30 15.15
C PHE A 244 -0.94 10.33 14.28
N SER A 245 -1.18 10.31 12.97
CA SER A 245 -0.60 11.29 12.05
C SER A 245 -0.99 12.71 12.44
N LYS A 246 -2.27 12.96 12.75
CA LYS A 246 -2.77 14.28 13.17
C LYS A 246 -2.01 14.81 14.39
N GLU A 247 -1.80 13.96 15.40
CA GLU A 247 -1.05 14.33 16.61
C GLU A 247 0.42 14.65 16.31
N MET A 248 1.07 13.86 15.45
CA MET A 248 2.45 14.14 15.02
C MET A 248 2.55 15.44 14.22
N PHE A 249 1.58 15.74 13.35
CA PHE A 249 1.52 17.00 12.61
C PHE A 249 1.33 18.22 13.51
N ALA A 250 0.61 18.08 14.63
CA ALA A 250 0.50 19.16 15.61
C ALA A 250 1.86 19.52 16.21
N ARG A 251 2.74 18.53 16.40
CA ARG A 251 4.07 18.67 17.00
C ARG A 251 5.20 19.01 16.01
N LYS A 252 4.96 18.93 14.70
CA LYS A 252 5.95 19.26 13.66
C LYS A 252 6.49 20.70 13.81
N GLN A 253 7.79 20.83 14.03
CA GLN A 253 8.50 22.11 13.97
C GLN A 253 9.14 22.30 12.58
N LEU A 254 9.23 23.55 12.12
CA LEU A 254 9.99 23.87 10.91
C LEU A 254 11.48 23.67 11.23
N LYS A 255 12.14 22.75 10.53
CA LYS A 255 13.59 22.58 10.66
C LYS A 255 14.25 23.80 10.02
N ARG A 256 15.02 24.56 10.82
CA ARG A 256 16.04 25.47 10.29
C ARG A 256 17.13 24.58 9.72
N GLU A 257 17.26 24.59 8.40
CA GLU A 257 18.42 24.01 7.71
C GLU A 257 19.57 24.99 7.80
#